data_AF-A0A150G257-F1
#
_entry.id   AF-A0A150G257-F1
#
_cell.length_a   1.000
_cell.length_b   1.000
_cell.length_c   1.000
_cell.angle_alpha   90.00
_cell.angle_beta   90.00
_cell.angle_gamma   90.00
#
_symmetry.space_group_name_H-M   'P 1'
#
loop_
_entity.id
_entity.type
_entity.pdbx_description
1 polymer ?
#
loop_
_entity_poly.entity_id
_entity_poly.type
_entity_poly.pdbx_seq_one_letter_code
_entity_poly.pdbx_strand_id
1 'polypeptide(L)'
;MAALLNPHVSVALATRFGSDEDADCSILFVRSTAVEPAAGPDSGAAPGAAPADGSSAAPARPGEALAKPFPAHKMVLRAASGWFKIKLDYKRAGQLDGDAAAASRRRRPPANSHGRHRRPAAGQKSHTATAGALDCLTVLRVQLGSATEVPAARAAIRFAYTGAVEAGSSVREVLELYRQGQYLQVEGCGTACIAAIEDKLNAVPSDGTSGDGGADGSGASSASSSRGLPSSAQHPLLELFSCGSMWPDDPAFCPVLSKAKSQLVSHFGDAITALNTPELRQQLLALPAEGLEVLLESDDFGTDVEDTILLLLATWVQRNGGRAGAVTVERLCRLVRLAQLSPGFAEVILPALPYARWFPVKPAEAINLLSLCTSAGVAEKRRRLMEALKEKHDPQAPWFSSKPRRQCLASGQGRTFEWTIREPQLCALQPGSVRHLVCFDHKGLPFLSARGFEWFPVIEYDPDAVAAGVTLYCELPSVYGLEEASLGGPLAALAQIGARLEVDRWIRKGAFTCTFTAADYIGIGGAAGLRIALPLRPLPAEKSLGGGKGAFVKYRWADYLWGGKVKGRVVLVPLR
;
A
#
# COMPACT_ATOMS: atom_id res chain seq x y z
N MET A 1 27.04 -18.36 16.96
CA MET A 1 27.43 -19.74 17.33
C MET A 1 27.62 -20.71 16.15
N ALA A 2 27.13 -20.46 14.93
CA ALA A 2 27.27 -21.41 13.81
C ALA A 2 28.72 -21.67 13.35
N ALA A 3 29.65 -20.73 13.58
CA ALA A 3 31.06 -20.90 13.20
C ALA A 3 31.88 -21.81 14.13
N LEU A 4 31.31 -22.29 15.25
CA LEU A 4 32.04 -23.08 16.27
C LEU A 4 31.54 -24.52 16.42
N LEU A 5 30.37 -24.86 15.86
CA LEU A 5 29.80 -26.20 15.92
C LEU A 5 30.14 -26.98 14.64
N ASN A 6 30.46 -28.26 14.80
CA ASN A 6 30.66 -29.16 13.67
C ASN A 6 29.39 -29.16 12.77
N PRO A 7 29.51 -28.93 11.45
CA PRO A 7 28.36 -28.86 10.54
C PRO A 7 27.44 -30.08 10.60
N HIS A 8 27.99 -31.29 10.76
CA HIS A 8 27.19 -32.51 10.89
C HIS A 8 26.36 -32.52 12.18
N VAL A 9 26.91 -32.00 13.28
CA VAL A 9 26.18 -31.86 14.54
C VAL A 9 25.07 -30.83 14.39
N SER A 10 25.34 -29.70 13.72
CA SER A 10 24.32 -28.68 13.44
C SER A 10 23.16 -29.24 12.63
N VAL A 11 23.44 -29.96 11.54
CA VAL A 11 22.42 -30.62 10.71
C VAL A 11 21.65 -31.67 11.52
N ALA A 12 22.34 -32.50 12.31
CA ALA A 12 21.69 -33.47 13.16
C ALA A 12 20.74 -32.81 14.16
N LEU A 13 21.17 -31.75 14.85
CA LEU A 13 20.32 -30.99 15.77
C LEU A 13 19.12 -30.38 15.06
N ALA A 14 19.30 -29.78 13.88
CA ALA A 14 18.21 -29.23 13.08
C ALA A 14 17.11 -30.26 12.79
N THR A 15 17.49 -31.51 12.47
CA THR A 15 16.51 -32.60 12.23
C THR A 15 15.76 -33.05 13.47
N ARG A 16 16.24 -32.73 14.68
CA ARG A 16 15.57 -33.08 15.94
C ARG A 16 14.46 -32.09 16.35
N PHE A 17 14.28 -30.99 15.61
CA PHE A 17 13.20 -30.05 15.93
C PHE A 17 11.82 -30.71 15.82
N GLY A 18 11.12 -30.83 16.94
CA GLY A 18 9.80 -31.47 17.00
C GLY A 18 9.82 -32.99 16.85
N SER A 19 10.98 -33.63 16.90
CA SER A 19 11.12 -35.10 16.97
C SER A 19 10.96 -35.58 18.43
N ASP A 20 10.32 -36.73 18.61
CA ASP A 20 10.24 -37.41 19.92
C ASP A 20 11.56 -38.10 20.30
N GLU A 21 12.42 -38.36 19.32
CA GLU A 21 13.70 -39.01 19.56
C GLU A 21 14.59 -38.13 20.44
N ASP A 22 15.06 -38.69 21.56
CA ASP A 22 15.93 -38.03 22.54
C ASP A 22 15.32 -36.77 23.21
N ALA A 23 14.02 -36.54 23.07
CA ALA A 23 13.32 -35.43 23.70
C ALA A 23 13.25 -35.59 25.23
N ASP A 24 13.68 -34.57 25.97
CA ASP A 24 13.74 -34.57 27.44
C ASP A 24 12.83 -33.49 28.07
N CYS A 25 12.09 -32.76 27.24
CA CYS A 25 11.01 -31.85 27.60
C CYS A 25 9.98 -31.73 26.48
N SER A 26 8.84 -31.12 26.80
CA SER A 26 7.85 -30.69 25.82
C SER A 26 7.53 -29.21 26.02
N ILE A 27 7.20 -28.50 24.95
CA ILE A 27 6.82 -27.10 24.99
C ILE A 27 5.31 -27.00 24.79
N LEU A 28 4.63 -26.32 25.71
CA LEU A 28 3.20 -26.04 25.65
C LEU A 28 3.00 -24.52 25.57
N PHE A 29 2.38 -24.06 24.49
CA PHE A 29 1.95 -22.67 24.37
C PHE A 29 0.63 -22.47 25.11
N VAL A 30 0.59 -21.50 26.02
CA VAL A 30 -0.58 -21.19 26.84
C VAL A 30 -0.95 -19.73 26.69
N ARG A 31 -2.24 -19.41 26.79
CA ARG A 31 -2.71 -18.03 26.82
C ARG A 31 -2.17 -17.32 28.07
N SER A 32 -1.57 -16.15 27.88
CA SER A 32 -1.07 -15.32 28.98
C SER A 32 -2.18 -15.03 29.99
N THR A 33 -1.84 -15.14 31.28
CA THR A 33 -2.76 -14.87 32.39
C THR A 33 -2.70 -13.42 32.85
N ALA A 34 -1.76 -12.64 32.32
CA ALA A 34 -1.58 -11.25 32.68
C ALA A 34 -2.72 -10.42 32.06
N VAL A 35 -3.76 -10.19 32.86
CA VAL A 35 -4.44 -8.90 32.82
C VAL A 35 -3.50 -7.94 33.53
N GLU A 36 -2.51 -7.39 32.82
CA GLU A 36 -1.83 -6.22 33.36
C GLU A 36 -2.87 -5.11 33.45
N PRO A 37 -3.12 -4.53 34.64
CA PRO A 37 -3.96 -3.35 34.72
C PRO A 37 -3.23 -2.24 33.97
N ALA A 38 -3.83 -1.74 32.89
CA ALA A 38 -3.36 -0.55 32.24
C ALA A 38 -3.38 0.60 33.26
N ALA A 39 -2.21 0.93 33.82
CA ALA A 39 -2.03 2.11 34.65
C ALA A 39 -1.99 3.32 33.71
N GLY A 40 -3.16 3.93 33.49
CA GLY A 40 -3.32 5.24 32.84
C GLY A 40 -4.49 5.98 33.49
N PRO A 41 -4.35 7.28 33.83
CA PRO A 41 -5.30 8.00 34.66
C PRO A 41 -6.49 8.54 33.85
N ASP A 42 -7.65 8.56 34.53
CA ASP A 42 -8.82 9.40 34.29
C ASP A 42 -9.19 9.76 32.83
N SER A 43 -10.14 9.00 32.28
CA SER A 43 -11.11 9.56 31.34
C SER A 43 -12.50 9.07 31.71
N GLY A 44 -13.22 9.95 32.42
CA GLY A 44 -14.64 9.80 32.68
C GLY A 44 -15.43 9.95 31.38
N ALA A 45 -16.07 8.87 30.95
CA ALA A 45 -17.15 8.93 29.99
C ALA A 45 -18.25 7.91 30.38
N ALA A 46 -19.48 8.41 30.45
CA ALA A 46 -20.69 7.69 30.88
C ALA A 46 -21.09 6.55 29.90
N PRO A 47 -21.84 5.53 30.37
CA PRO A 47 -22.19 4.37 29.55
C PRO A 47 -23.41 4.66 28.66
N GLY A 48 -23.23 4.60 27.34
CA GLY A 48 -24.28 4.65 26.33
C GLY A 48 -24.36 3.35 25.52
N ALA A 49 -25.48 2.64 25.71
CA ALA A 49 -26.13 1.64 24.85
C ALA A 49 -25.30 0.78 23.86
N ALA A 50 -25.29 -0.54 24.12
CA ALA A 50 -24.80 -1.58 23.23
C ALA A 50 -25.78 -1.91 22.09
N PRO A 51 -25.31 -2.26 20.88
CA PRO A 51 -26.08 -3.06 19.94
C PRO A 51 -25.80 -4.55 20.20
N ALA A 52 -26.88 -5.34 20.20
CA ALA A 52 -26.83 -6.79 20.27
C ALA A 52 -26.62 -7.36 18.86
N ASP A 53 -25.52 -8.06 18.63
CA ASP A 53 -25.46 -9.06 17.56
C ASP A 53 -24.62 -10.27 17.98
N GLY A 54 -25.25 -11.43 17.81
CA GLY A 54 -24.87 -12.69 18.44
C GLY A 54 -23.74 -13.43 17.72
N SER A 55 -22.57 -13.45 18.35
CA SER A 55 -21.65 -14.58 18.28
C SER A 55 -20.96 -14.72 19.63
N SER A 56 -21.62 -15.42 20.55
CA SER A 56 -21.11 -15.71 21.89
C SER A 56 -20.03 -16.80 21.81
N ALA A 57 -18.82 -16.40 21.40
CA ALA A 57 -17.63 -17.18 21.69
C ALA A 57 -17.36 -17.01 23.20
N ALA A 58 -17.41 -18.11 23.96
CA ALA A 58 -17.13 -18.10 25.39
C ALA A 58 -15.78 -17.40 25.66
N PRO A 59 -15.67 -16.57 26.71
CA PRO A 59 -14.43 -15.86 27.02
C PRO A 59 -13.31 -16.88 27.25
N ALA A 60 -12.25 -16.76 26.45
CA ALA A 60 -11.10 -17.66 26.49
C ALA A 60 -10.45 -17.65 27.88
N ARG A 61 -10.10 -18.83 28.38
CA ARG A 61 -9.63 -18.97 29.77
C ARG A 61 -8.12 -18.69 29.86
N PRO A 62 -7.65 -17.90 30.84
CA PRO A 62 -6.23 -17.79 31.14
C PRO A 62 -5.60 -19.18 31.35
N GLY A 63 -4.41 -19.42 30.76
CA GLY A 63 -3.73 -20.71 30.83
C GLY A 63 -4.26 -21.79 29.88
N GLU A 64 -5.28 -21.49 29.06
CA GLU A 64 -5.75 -22.37 27.99
C GLU A 64 -4.62 -22.71 27.02
N ALA A 65 -4.50 -23.99 26.67
CA ALA A 65 -3.53 -24.47 25.69
C ALA A 65 -3.88 -23.92 24.30
N LEU A 66 -2.94 -23.19 23.69
CA LEU A 66 -3.12 -22.61 22.36
C LEU A 66 -2.75 -23.57 21.24
N ALA A 67 -2.00 -24.63 21.56
CA ALA A 67 -1.62 -25.70 20.65
C ALA A 67 -1.29 -26.97 21.42
N LYS A 68 -1.18 -28.09 20.69
CA LYS A 68 -0.69 -29.34 21.26
C LYS A 68 0.76 -29.18 21.72
N PRO A 69 1.16 -29.76 22.87
CA PRO A 69 2.56 -29.82 23.26
C PRO A 69 3.40 -30.45 22.16
N PHE A 70 4.62 -29.96 21.95
CA PHE A 70 5.58 -30.59 21.02
C PHE A 70 6.90 -30.91 21.72
N PRO A 71 7.58 -32.00 21.34
CA PRO A 71 8.81 -32.45 21.97
C PRO A 71 9.97 -31.49 21.69
N ALA A 72 10.85 -31.33 22.67
CA ALA A 72 12.02 -30.47 22.59
C ALA A 72 13.18 -30.98 23.47
N HIS A 73 14.31 -30.30 23.38
CA HIS A 73 15.58 -30.71 23.95
C HIS A 73 16.15 -29.59 24.84
N LYS A 74 16.22 -29.82 26.16
CA LYS A 74 16.65 -28.83 27.16
C LYS A 74 18.03 -28.28 26.84
N MET A 75 18.95 -29.11 26.36
CA MET A 75 20.31 -28.69 25.99
C MET A 75 20.30 -27.60 24.92
N VAL A 76 19.54 -27.79 23.84
CA VAL A 76 19.45 -26.83 22.72
C VAL A 76 18.78 -25.54 23.19
N LEU A 77 17.63 -25.66 23.85
CA LEU A 77 16.87 -24.50 24.34
C LEU A 77 17.70 -23.66 25.32
N ARG A 78 18.43 -24.30 26.23
CA ARG A 78 19.27 -23.63 27.23
C ARG A 78 20.48 -22.93 26.60
N ALA A 79 21.05 -23.51 25.55
CA ALA A 79 22.20 -22.95 24.85
C ALA A 79 21.82 -21.74 23.98
N ALA A 80 20.66 -21.80 23.33
CA ALA A 80 20.24 -20.81 22.35
C ALA A 80 19.35 -19.69 22.90
N SER A 81 18.76 -19.83 24.10
CA SER A 81 17.80 -18.88 24.65
C SER A 81 18.03 -18.59 26.14
N GLY A 82 18.18 -17.29 26.45
CA GLY A 82 18.26 -16.80 27.83
C GLY A 82 16.98 -17.09 28.63
N TRP A 83 15.82 -16.94 27.98
CA TRP A 83 14.51 -17.20 28.59
C TRP A 83 14.37 -18.67 29.01
N PHE A 84 14.68 -19.61 28.11
CA PHE A 84 14.58 -21.04 28.42
C PHE A 84 15.62 -21.47 29.45
N LYS A 85 16.84 -20.92 29.40
CA LYS A 85 17.87 -21.16 30.42
C LYS A 85 17.37 -20.80 31.82
N ILE A 86 16.84 -19.59 31.99
CA ILE A 86 16.26 -19.11 33.25
C ILE A 86 15.09 -20.00 33.70
N LYS A 87 14.14 -20.29 32.79
CA LYS A 87 12.96 -21.13 33.08
C LYS A 87 13.35 -22.54 33.56
N LEU A 88 14.36 -23.15 32.93
CA LEU A 88 14.86 -24.47 33.29
C LEU A 88 15.59 -24.48 34.64
N ASP A 89 16.33 -23.40 34.94
CA ASP A 89 17.05 -23.27 36.22
C ASP A 89 16.11 -23.09 37.40
N TYR A 90 15.08 -22.26 37.26
CA TYR A 90 14.05 -22.12 38.29
C TYR A 90 13.26 -23.43 38.52
N LYS A 91 12.98 -24.20 37.47
CA LYS A 91 12.37 -25.53 37.62
C LYS A 91 13.27 -26.49 38.38
N ARG A 92 14.58 -26.48 38.12
CA ARG A 92 15.55 -27.29 38.86
C ARG A 92 15.63 -26.87 40.33
N ALA A 93 15.46 -25.58 40.63
CA ALA A 93 15.42 -25.05 41.99
C ALA A 93 14.10 -25.32 42.74
N GLY A 94 13.10 -25.96 42.12
CA GLY A 94 11.81 -26.28 42.75
C GLY A 94 10.90 -25.08 43.03
N GLN A 95 11.17 -23.92 42.41
CA GLN A 95 10.55 -22.64 42.79
C GLN A 95 9.35 -22.20 41.92
N LEU A 96 8.96 -22.94 40.88
CA LEU A 96 8.11 -22.39 39.81
C LEU A 96 6.69 -22.94 39.63
N ASP A 97 6.23 -23.89 40.45
CA ASP A 97 4.82 -24.28 40.39
C ASP A 97 4.05 -23.61 41.53
N GLY A 98 3.42 -22.48 41.19
CA GLY A 98 2.30 -21.90 41.94
C GLY A 98 1.03 -22.77 41.94
N ASP A 99 1.16 -24.07 41.65
CA ASP A 99 0.11 -25.09 41.80
C ASP A 99 0.09 -25.66 43.24
N ALA A 100 0.34 -24.81 44.24
CA ALA A 100 0.29 -25.16 45.67
C ALA A 100 -1.13 -25.41 46.23
N ALA A 101 -2.13 -25.64 45.37
CA ALA A 101 -3.50 -25.96 45.77
C ALA A 101 -3.82 -27.48 45.77
N ALA A 102 -2.95 -28.34 45.23
CA ALA A 102 -3.27 -29.77 45.08
C ALA A 102 -2.64 -30.72 46.12
N ALA A 103 -1.65 -30.27 46.91
CA ALA A 103 -0.88 -31.18 47.78
C ALA A 103 -1.49 -31.45 49.18
N SER A 104 -2.68 -30.95 49.49
CA SER A 104 -3.30 -31.09 50.83
C SER A 104 -4.58 -31.92 50.89
N ARG A 105 -4.76 -32.90 49.97
CA ARG A 105 -5.83 -33.92 50.10
C ARG A 105 -5.26 -35.31 50.35
N ARG A 106 -5.07 -35.56 51.66
CA ARG A 106 -5.39 -36.79 52.38
C ARG A 106 -4.71 -38.09 51.94
N ARG A 107 -3.64 -38.43 52.67
CA ARG A 107 -3.41 -39.80 53.16
C ARG A 107 -4.66 -40.29 53.92
N ARG A 108 -5.24 -41.40 53.49
CA ARG A 108 -6.09 -42.27 54.32
C ARG A 108 -5.72 -43.74 54.01
N PRO A 109 -5.45 -44.61 55.00
CA PRO A 109 -5.08 -46.00 54.76
C PRO A 109 -6.31 -46.91 54.53
N PRO A 110 -6.08 -48.17 54.08
CA PRO A 110 -7.08 -48.98 53.39
C PRO A 110 -7.88 -49.91 54.32
N ALA A 111 -9.07 -50.31 53.86
CA ALA A 111 -9.81 -51.43 54.42
C ALA A 111 -10.24 -52.40 53.30
N ASN A 112 -9.96 -53.68 53.57
CA ASN A 112 -10.35 -54.93 52.92
C ASN A 112 -11.52 -54.92 51.92
N SER A 113 -11.33 -55.63 50.80
CA SER A 113 -12.32 -56.64 50.37
C SER A 113 -11.67 -57.71 49.49
N HIS A 114 -11.96 -58.97 49.85
CA HIS A 114 -11.71 -60.18 49.08
C HIS A 114 -12.73 -60.31 47.93
N GLY A 115 -12.33 -60.95 46.82
CA GLY A 115 -13.32 -61.45 45.84
C GLY A 115 -12.81 -61.85 44.45
N ARG A 116 -12.29 -63.07 44.33
CA ARG A 116 -12.40 -64.05 43.21
C ARG A 116 -12.17 -63.66 41.73
N HIS A 117 -11.16 -64.35 41.16
CA HIS A 117 -11.12 -65.11 39.88
C HIS A 117 -12.01 -64.71 38.68
N ARG A 118 -11.37 -64.41 37.52
CA ARG A 118 -11.42 -65.27 36.31
C ARG A 118 -10.34 -64.92 35.27
N ARG A 119 -10.02 -65.96 34.46
CA ARG A 119 -8.92 -66.19 33.50
C ARG A 119 -8.91 -65.30 32.23
N PRO A 120 -7.81 -65.32 31.46
CA PRO A 120 -7.51 -64.38 30.37
C PRO A 120 -7.99 -64.87 29.00
N ALA A 121 -8.18 -63.93 28.08
CA ALA A 121 -8.20 -64.20 26.65
C ALA A 121 -7.35 -63.14 25.93
N ALA A 122 -6.50 -63.64 25.05
CA ALA A 122 -5.48 -62.91 24.33
C ALA A 122 -6.03 -62.13 23.13
N GLY A 123 -5.24 -61.15 22.70
CA GLY A 123 -5.08 -60.84 21.28
C GLY A 123 -5.71 -59.55 20.79
N GLN A 124 -4.95 -58.44 20.88
CA GLN A 124 -4.75 -57.52 19.76
C GLN A 124 -3.67 -56.51 20.12
N LYS A 125 -2.45 -56.76 19.62
CA LYS A 125 -1.38 -55.76 19.57
C LYS A 125 -1.69 -54.81 18.41
N SER A 126 -2.39 -53.70 18.68
CA SER A 126 -2.31 -52.54 17.79
C SER A 126 -1.12 -51.70 18.21
N HIS A 127 -0.22 -51.43 17.27
CA HIS A 127 0.84 -50.45 17.41
C HIS A 127 0.23 -49.04 17.52
N THR A 128 -0.09 -48.63 18.74
CA THR A 128 -0.35 -47.24 19.13
C THR A 128 0.52 -46.94 20.36
N ALA A 129 1.83 -47.05 20.18
CA ALA A 129 2.84 -46.77 21.20
C ALA A 129 3.56 -45.46 20.84
N THR A 130 2.87 -44.33 20.95
CA THR A 130 3.48 -43.00 20.86
C THR A 130 2.77 -41.97 21.74
N ALA A 131 1.48 -42.15 22.05
CA ALA A 131 0.76 -41.20 22.90
C ALA A 131 1.20 -41.19 24.38
N GLY A 132 1.68 -42.31 24.93
CA GLY A 132 2.02 -42.42 26.36
C GLY A 132 3.43 -41.96 26.76
N ALA A 133 4.32 -41.70 25.80
CA ALA A 133 5.71 -41.33 26.11
C ALA A 133 5.87 -39.84 26.50
N LEU A 134 5.00 -38.97 25.96
CA LEU A 134 5.02 -37.54 26.26
C LEU A 134 4.52 -37.21 27.69
N ASP A 135 3.74 -38.11 28.30
CA ASP A 135 3.16 -37.91 29.64
C ASP A 135 4.22 -37.89 30.76
N CYS A 136 5.46 -38.34 30.49
CA CYS A 136 6.56 -38.28 31.43
C CYS A 136 7.51 -37.08 31.22
N LEU A 137 7.33 -36.28 30.16
CA LEU A 137 8.25 -35.19 29.85
C LEU A 137 7.98 -33.93 30.68
N THR A 138 9.05 -33.21 31.01
CA THR A 138 8.93 -31.90 31.66
C THR A 138 8.26 -30.90 30.71
N VAL A 139 7.07 -30.41 31.05
CA VAL A 139 6.32 -29.44 30.22
C VAL A 139 6.78 -28.01 30.49
N LEU A 140 7.38 -27.35 29.51
CA LEU A 140 7.74 -25.93 29.54
C LEU A 140 6.58 -25.09 28.98
N ARG A 141 5.94 -24.31 29.84
CA ARG A 141 4.83 -23.43 29.46
C ARG A 141 5.34 -22.08 28.94
N VAL A 142 5.08 -21.77 27.68
CA VAL A 142 5.37 -20.49 27.02
C VAL A 142 4.07 -19.68 26.95
N GLN A 143 4.07 -18.49 27.52
CA GLN A 143 2.88 -17.63 27.55
C GLN A 143 2.82 -16.77 26.29
N LEU A 144 1.70 -16.79 25.59
CA LEU A 144 1.45 -15.98 24.39
C LEU A 144 0.17 -15.17 24.54
N GLY A 145 0.07 -14.04 23.84
CA GLY A 145 -1.13 -13.20 23.86
C GLY A 145 -2.31 -13.85 23.14
N SER A 146 -2.05 -14.64 22.10
CA SER A 146 -3.09 -15.29 21.31
C SER A 146 -2.59 -16.52 20.54
N ALA A 147 -3.52 -17.31 20.01
CA ALA A 147 -3.19 -18.49 19.19
C ALA A 147 -2.47 -18.13 17.87
N THR A 148 -2.63 -16.90 17.35
CA THR A 148 -1.99 -16.47 16.12
C THR A 148 -0.48 -16.27 16.27
N GLU A 149 0.03 -16.19 17.50
CA GLU A 149 1.47 -16.06 17.78
C GLU A 149 2.21 -17.40 17.80
N VAL A 150 1.47 -18.52 17.88
CA VAL A 150 2.05 -19.87 17.97
C VAL A 150 2.98 -20.18 16.80
N PRO A 151 2.64 -19.90 15.53
CA PRO A 151 3.54 -20.16 14.41
C PRO A 151 4.88 -19.41 14.54
N ALA A 152 4.85 -18.12 14.89
CA ALA A 152 6.05 -17.30 15.07
C ALA A 152 6.90 -17.76 16.28
N ALA A 153 6.26 -18.11 17.41
CA ALA A 153 6.96 -18.63 18.57
C ALA A 153 7.61 -20.00 18.26
N ARG A 154 6.90 -20.85 17.51
CA ARG A 154 7.44 -22.12 17.03
C ARG A 154 8.58 -21.91 16.04
N ALA A 155 8.51 -20.91 15.16
CA ALA A 155 9.58 -20.53 14.25
C ALA A 155 10.81 -20.00 15.00
N ALA A 156 10.64 -19.23 16.09
CA ALA A 156 11.75 -18.78 16.95
C ALA A 156 12.45 -19.97 17.63
N ILE A 157 11.67 -20.94 18.10
CA ILE A 157 12.24 -22.18 18.65
C ILE A 157 12.92 -22.98 17.54
N ARG A 158 12.34 -23.08 16.34
CA ARG A 158 13.00 -23.72 15.18
C ARG A 158 14.32 -23.04 14.84
N PHE A 159 14.38 -21.71 14.92
CA PHE A 159 15.61 -20.94 14.73
C PHE A 159 16.67 -21.33 15.75
N ALA A 160 16.31 -21.57 17.02
CA ALA A 160 17.25 -22.07 18.03
C ALA A 160 17.90 -23.42 17.67
N TYR A 161 17.23 -24.25 16.86
CA TYR A 161 17.76 -25.53 16.36
C TYR A 161 18.54 -25.39 15.05
N THR A 162 18.15 -24.46 14.18
CA THR A 162 18.62 -24.39 12.78
C THR A 162 19.59 -23.24 12.51
N GLY A 163 19.54 -22.18 13.32
CA GLY A 163 20.24 -20.92 13.08
C GLY A 163 19.78 -20.17 11.83
N ALA A 164 18.66 -20.56 11.22
CA ALA A 164 18.20 -20.03 9.93
C ALA A 164 16.74 -19.58 9.98
N VAL A 165 16.44 -18.47 9.32
CA VAL A 165 15.08 -18.02 9.03
C VAL A 165 14.55 -18.82 7.83
N GLU A 166 13.29 -19.23 7.85
CA GLU A 166 12.71 -20.08 6.82
C GLU A 166 12.69 -19.38 5.45
N ALA A 167 13.12 -20.11 4.42
CA ALA A 167 13.11 -19.59 3.05
C ALA A 167 11.66 -19.40 2.58
N GLY A 168 11.40 -18.30 1.90
CA GLY A 168 10.06 -17.99 1.38
C GLY A 168 9.09 -17.34 2.39
N SER A 169 9.49 -17.11 3.65
CA SER A 169 8.65 -16.38 4.60
C SER A 169 8.29 -14.98 4.12
N SER A 170 7.11 -14.47 4.47
CA SER A 170 6.72 -13.09 4.17
C SER A 170 7.47 -12.10 5.07
N VAL A 171 7.48 -10.80 4.75
CA VAL A 171 8.11 -9.79 5.64
C VAL A 171 7.43 -9.77 7.00
N ARG A 172 6.11 -9.91 7.03
CA ARG A 172 5.32 -10.03 8.25
C ARG A 172 5.76 -11.20 9.12
N GLU A 173 5.90 -12.39 8.54
CA GLU A 173 6.31 -13.58 9.29
C GLU A 173 7.70 -13.42 9.90
N VAL A 174 8.62 -12.75 9.19
CA VAL A 174 9.97 -12.45 9.71
C VAL A 174 9.92 -11.42 10.85
N LEU A 175 9.05 -10.41 10.79
CA LEU A 175 8.83 -9.47 11.90
C LEU A 175 8.18 -10.14 13.12
N GLU A 176 7.22 -11.03 12.91
CA GLU A 176 6.61 -11.81 13.98
C GLU A 176 7.63 -12.76 14.63
N LEU A 177 8.48 -13.40 13.82
CA LEU A 177 9.64 -14.19 14.28
C LEU A 177 10.62 -13.33 15.08
N TYR A 178 10.96 -12.13 14.60
CA TYR A 178 11.83 -11.20 15.32
C TYR A 178 11.27 -10.89 16.72
N ARG A 179 9.99 -10.52 16.81
CA ARG A 179 9.31 -10.20 18.07
C ARG A 179 9.30 -11.38 19.04
N GLN A 180 8.97 -12.57 18.55
CA GLN A 180 8.97 -13.79 19.38
C GLN A 180 10.39 -14.22 19.76
N GLY A 181 11.37 -14.03 18.88
CA GLY A 181 12.78 -14.25 19.16
C GLY A 181 13.31 -13.35 20.27
N GLN A 182 12.92 -12.07 20.29
CA GLN A 182 13.22 -11.16 21.40
C GLN A 182 12.54 -11.57 22.71
N TYR A 183 11.23 -11.87 22.66
CA TYR A 183 10.48 -12.33 23.84
C TYR A 183 11.10 -13.57 24.48
N LEU A 184 11.46 -14.56 23.65
CA LEU A 184 12.12 -15.80 24.07
C LEU A 184 13.63 -15.62 24.24
N GLN A 185 14.18 -14.42 24.04
CA GLN A 185 15.62 -14.12 24.14
C GLN A 185 16.49 -15.13 23.38
N VAL A 186 16.11 -15.47 22.13
CA VAL A 186 16.84 -16.38 21.26
C VAL A 186 18.03 -15.64 20.64
N GLU A 187 19.24 -16.07 20.96
CA GLU A 187 20.48 -15.39 20.56
C GLU A 187 20.64 -15.38 19.03
N GLY A 188 20.95 -14.21 18.47
CA GLY A 188 21.18 -14.02 17.04
C GLY A 188 19.92 -14.03 16.15
N CYS A 189 18.75 -14.36 16.70
CA CYS A 189 17.49 -14.40 15.94
C CYS A 189 17.14 -13.02 15.35
N GLY A 190 17.29 -11.95 16.14
CA GLY A 190 16.99 -10.59 15.69
C GLY A 190 17.86 -10.17 14.50
N THR A 191 19.17 -10.38 14.59
CA THR A 191 20.13 -10.08 13.50
C THR A 191 19.82 -10.88 12.24
N ALA A 192 19.49 -12.17 12.37
CA ALA A 192 19.15 -13.01 11.23
C ALA A 192 17.83 -12.58 10.57
N CYS A 193 16.84 -12.15 11.35
CA CYS A 193 15.58 -11.62 10.83
C CYS A 193 15.79 -10.29 10.09
N ILE A 194 16.62 -9.39 10.63
CA ILE A 194 17.02 -8.15 9.96
C ILE A 194 17.67 -8.44 8.60
N ALA A 195 18.67 -9.33 8.56
CA ALA A 195 19.32 -9.73 7.33
C ALA A 195 18.32 -10.33 6.32
N ALA A 196 17.41 -11.19 6.79
CA ALA A 196 16.37 -11.78 5.93
C ALA A 196 15.40 -10.73 5.36
N ILE A 197 15.06 -9.68 6.10
CA ILE A 197 14.25 -8.56 5.58
C ILE A 197 15.05 -7.78 4.55
N GLU A 198 16.33 -7.46 4.83
CA GLU A 198 17.19 -6.76 3.88
C GLU A 198 17.35 -7.52 2.56
N ASP A 199 17.56 -8.84 2.62
CA ASP A 199 17.67 -9.71 1.44
C ASP A 199 16.37 -9.68 0.61
N LYS A 200 15.21 -9.68 1.27
CA LYS A 200 13.91 -9.56 0.58
C LYS A 200 13.72 -8.20 -0.08
N LEU A 201 14.16 -7.13 0.58
CA LEU A 201 14.12 -5.77 0.02
C LEU A 201 15.11 -5.60 -1.15
N ASN A 202 16.22 -6.34 -1.16
CA ASN A 202 17.19 -6.32 -2.26
C ASN A 202 16.77 -7.19 -3.45
N ALA A 203 16.02 -8.26 -3.20
CA ALA A 203 15.56 -9.19 -4.23
C ALA A 203 14.46 -8.62 -5.12
N VAL A 204 13.88 -7.46 -4.76
CA VAL A 204 12.93 -6.75 -5.62
C VAL A 204 13.71 -6.22 -6.83
N PRO A 205 13.43 -6.72 -8.06
CA PRO A 205 14.03 -6.13 -9.23
C PRO A 205 13.54 -4.69 -9.34
N SER A 206 14.49 -3.75 -9.41
CA SER A 206 14.24 -2.38 -9.83
C SER A 206 13.84 -2.39 -11.31
N ASP A 207 12.63 -2.86 -11.62
CA ASP A 207 12.06 -2.81 -12.97
C ASP A 207 11.63 -1.35 -13.24
N GLY A 208 12.66 -0.55 -13.49
CA GLY A 208 12.61 0.87 -13.77
C GLY A 208 13.63 1.22 -14.83
N THR A 209 13.71 0.45 -15.91
CA THR A 209 14.30 0.93 -17.16
C THR A 209 13.42 0.50 -18.32
N SER A 210 12.66 1.44 -18.85
CA SER A 210 11.99 1.35 -20.14
C SER A 210 13.05 1.14 -21.23
N GLY A 211 13.29 -0.12 -21.58
CA GLY A 211 14.05 -0.50 -22.75
C GLY A 211 13.16 -0.44 -23.98
N ASP A 212 13.29 0.66 -24.72
CA ASP A 212 12.86 0.75 -26.12
C ASP A 212 13.74 -0.19 -26.96
N GLY A 213 13.14 -1.08 -27.75
CA GLY A 213 13.88 -2.03 -28.60
C GLY A 213 13.04 -3.22 -29.03
N GLY A 214 12.35 -3.10 -30.16
CA GLY A 214 11.61 -4.21 -30.79
C GLY A 214 12.51 -5.25 -31.45
N ALA A 215 11.97 -6.46 -31.64
CA ALA A 215 12.12 -7.27 -32.85
C ALA A 215 11.20 -8.50 -32.78
N ASP A 216 10.66 -8.84 -33.94
CA ASP A 216 9.74 -9.93 -34.23
C ASP A 216 10.23 -11.33 -33.82
N GLY A 217 9.28 -12.23 -33.57
CA GLY A 217 9.60 -13.66 -33.40
C GLY A 217 8.37 -14.52 -33.11
N SER A 218 7.63 -14.88 -34.15
CA SER A 218 6.55 -15.86 -34.16
C SER A 218 6.93 -17.21 -33.55
N GLY A 219 6.03 -17.80 -32.76
CA GLY A 219 6.15 -19.20 -32.31
C GLY A 219 4.99 -19.64 -31.42
N ALA A 220 3.97 -20.24 -32.02
CA ALA A 220 2.85 -20.86 -31.33
C ALA A 220 3.26 -22.17 -30.63
N SER A 221 2.73 -22.44 -29.42
CA SER A 221 2.03 -23.69 -29.05
C SER A 221 1.77 -23.80 -27.53
N SER A 222 0.48 -23.88 -27.20
CA SER A 222 -0.16 -24.80 -26.24
C SER A 222 0.53 -25.19 -24.92
N ALA A 223 -0.10 -24.87 -23.79
CA ALA A 223 -0.91 -25.85 -23.03
C ALA A 223 -1.45 -25.25 -21.72
N SER A 224 -2.72 -25.55 -21.47
CA SER A 224 -3.46 -25.32 -20.26
C SER A 224 -2.77 -25.88 -19.02
N SER A 225 -2.65 -25.06 -17.97
CA SER A 225 -2.59 -25.50 -16.58
C SER A 225 -3.21 -24.41 -15.72
N SER A 226 -4.52 -24.55 -15.50
CA SER A 226 -5.25 -23.89 -14.43
C SER A 226 -4.75 -24.40 -13.08
N ARG A 227 -3.66 -23.80 -12.60
CA ARG A 227 -3.27 -23.82 -11.18
C ARG A 227 -3.57 -22.43 -10.63
N GLY A 228 -4.24 -22.41 -9.48
CA GLY A 228 -4.80 -21.21 -8.86
C GLY A 228 -3.85 -20.03 -8.92
N LEU A 229 -4.41 -18.86 -9.28
CA LEU A 229 -3.76 -17.57 -9.16
C LEU A 229 -2.99 -17.55 -7.83
N PRO A 230 -1.64 -17.47 -7.84
CA PRO A 230 -0.92 -17.25 -6.60
C PRO A 230 -1.50 -15.98 -6.02
N SER A 231 -1.96 -16.07 -4.77
CA SER A 231 -2.26 -14.91 -3.93
C SER A 231 -1.24 -13.84 -4.26
N SER A 232 -1.69 -12.73 -4.86
CA SER A 232 -0.88 -11.60 -5.32
C SER A 232 0.29 -11.43 -4.36
N ALA A 233 1.50 -11.81 -4.81
CA ALA A 233 2.69 -11.70 -3.98
C ALA A 233 2.86 -10.21 -3.70
N GLN A 234 2.48 -9.79 -2.50
CA GLN A 234 2.56 -8.41 -2.10
C GLN A 234 4.02 -8.00 -2.21
N HIS A 235 4.27 -6.85 -2.81
CA HIS A 235 5.60 -6.31 -2.94
C HIS A 235 6.22 -6.20 -1.52
N PRO A 236 7.36 -6.84 -1.20
CA PRO A 236 7.90 -6.93 0.16
C PRO A 236 8.02 -5.58 0.86
N LEU A 237 8.36 -4.55 0.10
CA LEU A 237 8.40 -3.16 0.54
C LEU A 237 7.04 -2.65 1.07
N LEU A 238 5.95 -2.88 0.33
CA LEU A 238 4.61 -2.46 0.73
C LEU A 238 4.10 -3.27 1.92
N GLU A 239 4.46 -4.56 1.99
CA GLU A 239 4.19 -5.41 3.14
C GLU A 239 4.88 -4.87 4.40
N LEU A 240 6.15 -4.45 4.30
CA LEU A 240 6.92 -3.88 5.40
C LEU A 240 6.22 -2.65 6.01
N PHE A 241 5.77 -1.70 5.17
CA PHE A 241 5.05 -0.52 5.64
C PHE A 241 3.68 -0.87 6.22
N SER A 242 2.99 -1.86 5.66
CA SER A 242 1.73 -2.38 6.20
C SER A 242 1.89 -3.00 7.59
N CYS A 243 3.12 -3.37 7.96
CA CYS A 243 3.51 -3.94 9.24
C CYS A 243 4.10 -2.92 10.22
N GLY A 244 3.83 -1.61 10.05
CA GLY A 244 4.41 -0.54 10.87
C GLY A 244 4.27 -0.73 12.39
N SER A 245 3.16 -1.30 12.85
CA SER A 245 2.92 -1.61 14.27
C SER A 245 3.76 -2.76 14.83
N MET A 246 4.47 -3.50 13.98
CA MET A 246 5.35 -4.60 14.35
C MET A 246 6.83 -4.25 14.20
N TRP A 247 7.16 -3.00 13.84
CA TRP A 247 8.54 -2.58 13.71
C TRP A 247 9.26 -2.63 15.06
N PRO A 248 10.47 -3.20 15.12
CA PRO A 248 11.29 -3.19 16.33
C PRO A 248 11.69 -1.78 16.76
N ASP A 249 11.72 -1.54 18.06
CA ASP A 249 12.36 -0.35 18.66
C ASP A 249 13.90 -0.46 18.75
N ASP A 250 14.47 -1.49 18.11
CA ASP A 250 15.90 -1.77 18.11
C ASP A 250 16.64 -0.82 17.12
N PRO A 251 17.66 -0.07 17.58
CA PRO A 251 18.48 0.76 16.70
C PRO A 251 19.08 0.02 15.50
N ALA A 252 19.30 -1.30 15.60
CA ALA A 252 19.77 -2.12 14.49
C ALA A 252 18.78 -2.20 13.32
N PHE A 253 17.49 -1.89 13.54
CA PHE A 253 16.47 -1.86 12.50
C PHE A 253 16.42 -0.53 11.73
N CYS A 254 16.97 0.55 12.29
CA CYS A 254 16.97 1.89 11.68
C CYS A 254 17.60 1.93 10.26
N PRO A 255 18.73 1.26 9.98
CA PRO A 255 19.30 1.20 8.63
C PRO A 255 18.37 0.51 7.62
N VAL A 256 17.72 -0.58 8.03
CA VAL A 256 16.72 -1.30 7.20
C VAL A 256 15.59 -0.38 6.83
N LEU A 257 15.03 0.33 7.82
CA LEU A 257 13.92 1.25 7.60
C LEU A 257 14.34 2.42 6.71
N SER A 258 15.53 2.99 6.92
CA SER A 258 16.07 4.08 6.08
C SER A 258 16.22 3.65 4.63
N LYS A 259 16.71 2.42 4.40
CA LYS A 259 16.82 1.82 3.07
C LYS A 259 15.44 1.58 2.45
N ALA A 260 14.50 1.02 3.21
CA ALA A 260 13.12 0.81 2.76
C ALA A 260 12.45 2.14 2.39
N LYS A 261 12.65 3.20 3.17
CA LYS A 261 12.12 4.53 2.85
C LYS A 261 12.64 5.05 1.50
N SER A 262 13.95 4.93 1.26
CA SER A 262 14.55 5.30 -0.03
C SER A 262 14.01 4.46 -1.20
N GLN A 263 13.91 3.14 -1.02
CA GLN A 263 13.32 2.26 -2.02
C GLN A 263 11.85 2.59 -2.29
N LEU A 264 11.07 3.01 -1.28
CA LEU A 264 9.67 3.40 -1.44
C LEU A 264 9.54 4.63 -2.33
N VAL A 265 10.36 5.64 -2.08
CA VAL A 265 10.43 6.84 -2.90
C VAL A 265 10.84 6.48 -4.34
N SER A 266 11.83 5.60 -4.50
CA SER A 266 12.28 5.12 -5.82
C SER A 266 11.20 4.32 -6.56
N HIS A 267 10.44 3.48 -5.85
CA HIS A 267 9.37 2.64 -6.40
C HIS A 267 8.25 3.47 -7.01
N PHE A 268 7.79 4.51 -6.30
CA PHE A 268 6.76 5.41 -6.84
C PHE A 268 7.33 6.45 -7.81
N GLY A 269 8.59 6.87 -7.61
CA GLY A 269 9.34 7.80 -8.44
C GLY A 269 8.85 9.24 -8.33
N ASP A 270 7.62 9.49 -8.79
CA ASP A 270 6.98 10.80 -8.79
C ASP A 270 5.44 10.70 -8.78
N ALA A 271 4.79 11.80 -8.36
CA ALA A 271 3.35 11.87 -8.18
C ALA A 271 2.55 11.66 -9.47
N ILE A 272 3.05 12.15 -10.60
CA ILE A 272 2.40 11.97 -11.91
C ILE A 272 2.41 10.48 -12.29
N THR A 273 3.53 9.78 -12.12
CA THR A 273 3.65 8.35 -12.41
C THR A 273 2.73 7.55 -11.47
N ALA A 274 2.74 7.87 -10.18
CA ALA A 274 1.93 7.20 -9.17
C ALA A 274 0.42 7.34 -9.41
N LEU A 275 -0.06 8.53 -9.82
CA LEU A 275 -1.49 8.79 -10.05
C LEU A 275 -2.00 8.24 -11.38
N ASN A 276 -1.15 8.17 -12.40
CA ASN A 276 -1.53 7.81 -13.77
C ASN A 276 -1.14 6.38 -14.18
N THR A 277 -0.45 5.64 -13.31
CA THR A 277 -0.23 4.20 -13.49
C THR A 277 -1.16 3.44 -12.55
N PRO A 278 -2.11 2.64 -13.04
CA PRO A 278 -3.18 2.01 -12.24
C PRO A 278 -2.67 1.07 -11.16
N GLU A 279 -1.63 0.29 -11.47
CA GLU A 279 -0.99 -0.59 -10.50
C GLU A 279 -0.36 0.22 -9.37
N LEU A 280 0.37 1.28 -9.69
CA LEU A 280 0.96 2.18 -8.69
C LEU A 280 -0.09 2.97 -7.94
N ARG A 281 -1.18 3.41 -8.60
CA ARG A 281 -2.29 4.10 -7.95
C ARG A 281 -2.99 3.19 -6.95
N GLN A 282 -3.22 1.93 -7.31
CA GLN A 282 -3.79 0.93 -6.40
C GLN A 282 -2.87 0.68 -5.20
N GLN A 283 -1.57 0.55 -5.45
CA GLN A 283 -0.56 0.37 -4.38
C GLN A 283 -0.48 1.61 -3.48
N LEU A 284 -0.51 2.81 -4.03
CA LEU A 284 -0.55 4.08 -3.30
C LEU A 284 -1.79 4.13 -2.40
N LEU A 285 -2.96 3.77 -2.93
CA LEU A 285 -4.22 3.76 -2.16
C LEU A 285 -4.26 2.68 -1.08
N ALA A 286 -3.48 1.60 -1.25
CA ALA A 286 -3.32 0.55 -0.25
C ALA A 286 -2.25 0.89 0.82
N LEU A 287 -1.38 1.87 0.54
CA LEU A 287 -0.29 2.28 1.41
C LEU A 287 -0.85 2.82 2.75
N PRO A 288 -0.28 2.42 3.90
CA PRO A 288 -0.63 3.02 5.18
C PRO A 288 -0.08 4.44 5.31
N ALA A 289 -0.53 5.17 6.33
CA ALA A 289 -0.18 6.58 6.50
C ALA A 289 1.33 6.80 6.64
N GLU A 290 2.03 5.90 7.33
CA GLU A 290 3.48 5.95 7.55
C GLU A 290 4.25 5.85 6.23
N GLY A 291 3.76 5.05 5.28
CA GLY A 291 4.36 4.98 3.95
C GLY A 291 4.09 6.25 3.15
N LEU A 292 2.89 6.82 3.25
CA LEU A 292 2.56 8.07 2.56
C LEU A 292 3.36 9.26 3.13
N GLU A 293 3.57 9.30 4.45
CA GLU A 293 4.45 10.25 5.13
C GLU A 293 5.85 10.26 4.50
N VAL A 294 6.43 9.08 4.28
CA VAL A 294 7.76 8.96 3.66
C VAL A 294 7.80 9.57 2.27
N LEU A 295 6.76 9.38 1.46
CA LEU A 295 6.66 10.00 0.14
C LEU A 295 6.53 11.52 0.24
N LEU A 296 5.69 12.01 1.15
CA LEU A 296 5.44 13.44 1.34
C LEU A 296 6.59 14.17 2.05
N GLU A 297 7.42 13.51 2.85
CA GLU A 297 8.61 14.11 3.46
C GLU A 297 9.77 14.23 2.46
N SER A 298 9.89 13.27 1.52
CA SER A 298 11.03 13.18 0.63
C SER A 298 11.09 14.30 -0.42
N ASP A 299 12.26 14.91 -0.55
CA ASP A 299 12.60 15.82 -1.66
C ASP A 299 12.75 15.10 -3.00
N ASP A 300 13.08 13.80 -2.96
CA ASP A 300 13.32 12.97 -4.14
C ASP A 300 12.03 12.39 -4.72
N PHE A 301 10.92 12.44 -3.99
CA PHE A 301 9.62 12.10 -4.56
C PHE A 301 9.20 13.21 -5.52
N GLY A 302 9.28 12.91 -6.81
CA GLY A 302 9.15 13.92 -7.86
C GLY A 302 7.72 14.43 -8.02
N THR A 303 7.59 15.62 -8.60
CA THR A 303 6.30 16.15 -9.03
C THR A 303 6.47 17.09 -10.22
N ASP A 304 5.41 17.37 -10.96
CA ASP A 304 5.38 18.45 -11.96
C ASP A 304 5.19 19.82 -11.30
N VAL A 305 4.33 19.89 -10.28
CA VAL A 305 4.09 21.03 -9.37
C VAL A 305 3.52 20.49 -8.05
N GLU A 306 3.55 21.26 -6.97
CA GLU A 306 2.99 20.78 -5.69
C GLU A 306 1.46 20.57 -5.75
N ASP A 307 0.76 21.17 -6.72
CA ASP A 307 -0.67 20.96 -6.97
C ASP A 307 -1.02 19.46 -7.12
N THR A 308 -0.16 18.70 -7.81
CA THR A 308 -0.32 17.25 -8.01
C THR A 308 -0.08 16.47 -6.72
N ILE A 309 0.81 16.94 -5.83
CA ILE A 309 1.01 16.34 -4.50
C ILE A 309 -0.25 16.54 -3.65
N LEU A 310 -0.89 17.72 -3.73
CA LEU A 310 -2.15 17.94 -3.05
C LEU A 310 -3.27 17.04 -3.60
N LEU A 311 -3.35 16.87 -4.93
CA LEU A 311 -4.27 15.90 -5.55
C LEU A 311 -4.01 14.47 -5.08
N LEU A 312 -2.74 14.08 -4.99
CA LEU A 312 -2.32 12.76 -4.54
C LEU A 312 -2.79 12.51 -3.10
N LEU A 313 -2.57 13.46 -2.21
CA LEU A 313 -3.04 13.37 -0.83
C LEU A 313 -4.57 13.33 -0.76
N ALA A 314 -5.27 14.21 -1.47
CA ALA A 314 -6.74 14.23 -1.50
C ALA A 314 -7.32 12.88 -1.95
N THR A 315 -6.73 12.30 -3.00
CA THR A 315 -7.07 10.97 -3.53
C THR A 315 -6.89 9.88 -2.47
N TRP A 316 -5.79 9.91 -1.72
CA TRP A 316 -5.56 8.95 -0.64
C TRP A 316 -6.51 9.14 0.54
N VAL A 317 -6.75 10.39 0.96
CA VAL A 317 -7.63 10.73 2.09
C VAL A 317 -9.09 10.36 1.80
N GLN A 318 -9.57 10.53 0.57
CA GLN A 318 -10.91 10.08 0.18
C GLN A 318 -11.08 8.57 0.47
N ARG A 319 -10.05 7.76 0.21
CA ARG A 319 -10.09 6.31 0.41
C ARG A 319 -9.80 5.88 1.85
N ASN A 320 -8.90 6.56 2.54
CA ASN A 320 -8.31 6.09 3.79
C ASN A 320 -8.58 6.99 5.00
N GLY A 321 -9.08 8.21 4.80
CA GLY A 321 -9.20 9.23 5.85
C GLY A 321 -10.02 8.79 7.06
N GLY A 322 -11.15 8.10 6.81
CA GLY A 322 -11.98 7.55 7.89
C GLY A 322 -11.28 6.49 8.74
N ARG A 323 -10.39 5.69 8.14
CA ARG A 323 -9.60 4.67 8.84
C ARG A 323 -8.37 5.25 9.54
N ALA A 324 -7.70 6.22 8.92
CA ALA A 324 -6.50 6.84 9.45
C ALA A 324 -6.79 7.78 10.63
N GLY A 325 -7.98 8.37 10.66
CA GLY A 325 -8.40 9.33 11.69
C GLY A 325 -7.90 10.75 11.41
N ALA A 326 -8.56 11.74 12.04
CA ALA A 326 -8.32 13.15 11.79
C ALA A 326 -6.88 13.60 12.11
N VAL A 327 -6.30 13.10 13.21
CA VAL A 327 -4.93 13.46 13.63
C VAL A 327 -3.90 13.03 12.58
N THR A 328 -4.05 11.82 12.04
CA THR A 328 -3.16 11.29 11.00
C THR A 328 -3.32 12.06 9.69
N VAL A 329 -4.57 12.34 9.29
CA VAL A 329 -4.84 13.16 8.10
C VAL A 329 -4.25 14.56 8.24
N GLU A 330 -4.39 15.18 9.41
CA GLU A 330 -3.78 16.48 9.69
C GLU A 330 -2.26 16.44 9.60
N ARG A 331 -1.63 15.42 10.20
CA ARG A 331 -0.17 15.20 10.09
C ARG A 331 0.27 15.11 8.63
N LEU A 332 -0.42 14.33 7.81
CA LEU A 332 -0.16 14.20 6.37
C LEU A 332 -0.37 15.52 5.61
N CYS A 333 -1.44 16.25 5.90
CA CYS A 333 -1.73 17.55 5.27
C CYS A 333 -0.59 18.54 5.52
N ARG A 334 0.00 18.53 6.72
CA ARG A 334 1.13 19.40 7.10
C ARG A 334 2.42 19.15 6.31
N LEU A 335 2.53 18.02 5.60
CA LEU A 335 3.70 17.68 4.78
C LEU A 335 3.63 18.24 3.34
N VAL A 336 2.47 18.76 2.90
CA VAL A 336 2.32 19.36 1.57
C VAL A 336 2.94 20.76 1.56
N ARG A 337 3.76 21.09 0.56
CA ARG A 337 4.45 22.40 0.50
C ARG A 337 3.54 23.46 -0.10
N LEU A 338 2.50 23.87 0.62
CA LEU A 338 1.47 24.78 0.11
C LEU A 338 2.02 26.10 -0.47
N ALA A 339 3.16 26.61 0.03
CA ALA A 339 3.85 27.77 -0.53
C ALA A 339 4.52 27.53 -1.91
N GLN A 340 4.44 26.31 -2.46
CA GLN A 340 4.92 25.89 -3.77
C GLN A 340 3.79 25.54 -4.74
N LEU A 341 2.52 25.77 -4.36
CA LEU A 341 1.41 25.64 -5.31
C LEU A 341 1.57 26.65 -6.45
N SER A 342 1.11 26.28 -7.65
CA SER A 342 1.14 27.21 -8.77
C SER A 342 0.18 28.38 -8.52
N PRO A 343 0.51 29.62 -8.95
CA PRO A 343 -0.30 30.79 -8.61
C PRO A 343 -1.78 30.66 -8.98
N GLY A 344 -2.08 30.24 -10.21
CA GLY A 344 -3.46 30.08 -10.68
C GLY A 344 -4.23 28.97 -9.93
N PHE A 345 -3.56 27.89 -9.56
CA PHE A 345 -4.18 26.85 -8.74
C PHE A 345 -4.41 27.33 -7.30
N ALA A 346 -3.43 28.02 -6.71
CA ALA A 346 -3.50 28.55 -5.36
C ALA A 346 -4.62 29.59 -5.18
N GLU A 347 -4.81 30.48 -6.16
CA GLU A 347 -5.89 31.48 -6.19
C GLU A 347 -7.28 30.86 -6.10
N VAL A 348 -7.47 29.68 -6.67
CA VAL A 348 -8.75 28.96 -6.69
C VAL A 348 -8.89 28.08 -5.45
N ILE A 349 -7.86 27.29 -5.15
CA ILE A 349 -7.96 26.17 -4.22
C ILE A 349 -7.74 26.61 -2.78
N LEU A 350 -6.77 27.49 -2.49
CA LEU A 350 -6.51 27.87 -1.09
C LEU A 350 -7.72 28.53 -0.41
N PRO A 351 -8.45 29.47 -1.04
CA PRO A 351 -9.66 30.03 -0.45
C PRO A 351 -10.79 29.00 -0.26
N ALA A 352 -10.80 27.95 -1.10
CA ALA A 352 -11.81 26.90 -1.08
C ALA A 352 -11.50 25.77 -0.09
N LEU A 353 -10.21 25.49 0.20
CA LEU A 353 -9.79 24.39 1.07
C LEU A 353 -10.38 24.41 2.49
N PRO A 354 -10.62 25.55 3.16
CA PRO A 354 -11.33 25.55 4.46
C PRO A 354 -12.72 24.91 4.41
N TYR A 355 -13.35 24.85 3.22
CA TYR A 355 -14.63 24.18 3.01
C TYR A 355 -14.46 22.68 2.67
N ALA A 356 -13.26 22.26 2.27
CA ALA A 356 -12.90 20.86 2.15
C ALA A 356 -12.75 20.26 3.54
N ARG A 357 -13.78 19.54 4.02
CA ARG A 357 -13.87 18.98 5.38
C ARG A 357 -12.67 18.13 5.84
N TRP A 358 -11.83 17.69 4.92
CA TRP A 358 -10.68 16.83 5.17
C TRP A 358 -9.36 17.60 5.34
N PHE A 359 -9.27 18.87 4.91
CA PHE A 359 -8.03 19.65 4.96
C PHE A 359 -8.06 20.66 6.11
N PRO A 360 -7.17 20.57 7.11
CA PRO A 360 -7.23 21.38 8.32
C PRO A 360 -6.57 22.75 8.16
N VAL A 361 -6.92 23.51 7.11
CA VAL A 361 -6.41 24.87 6.90
C VAL A 361 -7.43 25.90 7.35
N LYS A 362 -6.98 26.88 8.14
CA LYS A 362 -7.86 27.98 8.56
C LYS A 362 -7.95 29.02 7.44
N PRO A 363 -9.06 29.76 7.32
CA PRO A 363 -9.19 30.83 6.31
C PRO A 363 -8.05 31.86 6.36
N ALA A 364 -7.59 32.25 7.56
CA ALA A 364 -6.46 33.17 7.71
C ALA A 364 -5.13 32.58 7.20
N GLU A 365 -4.89 31.29 7.43
CA GLU A 365 -3.70 30.58 6.93
C GLU A 365 -3.74 30.47 5.40
N ALA A 366 -4.90 30.17 4.84
CA ALA A 366 -5.11 30.13 3.39
C ALA A 366 -4.80 31.48 2.71
N ILE A 367 -5.23 32.60 3.31
CA ILE A 367 -4.92 33.96 2.79
C ILE A 367 -3.41 34.24 2.82
N ASN A 368 -2.73 33.86 3.90
CA ASN A 368 -1.29 34.03 4.03
C ASN A 368 -0.52 33.19 3.01
N LEU A 369 -0.91 31.93 2.83
CA LEU A 369 -0.33 31.03 1.84
C LEU A 369 -0.59 31.50 0.41
N LEU A 370 -1.79 32.01 0.13
CA LEU A 370 -2.11 32.61 -1.17
C LEU A 370 -1.21 33.80 -1.47
N SER A 371 -0.99 34.67 -0.48
CA SER A 371 -0.07 35.79 -0.59
C SER A 371 1.37 35.34 -0.87
N LEU A 372 1.81 34.20 -0.32
CA LEU A 372 3.12 33.62 -0.62
C LEU A 372 3.22 33.08 -2.05
N CYS A 373 2.20 32.34 -2.50
CA CYS A 373 2.16 31.73 -3.84
C CYS A 373 2.14 32.80 -4.94
N THR A 374 1.32 33.84 -4.76
CA THR A 374 1.17 34.94 -5.73
C THR A 374 2.32 35.96 -5.68
N SER A 375 3.12 35.97 -4.62
CA SER A 375 4.32 36.82 -4.54
C SER A 375 5.57 36.15 -5.13
N ALA A 376 5.42 34.99 -5.78
CA ALA A 376 6.49 34.35 -6.54
C ALA A 376 7.01 35.32 -7.64
N GLY A 377 8.31 35.66 -7.57
CA GLY A 377 8.93 36.65 -8.46
C GLY A 377 9.33 37.96 -7.77
N VAL A 378 8.78 38.26 -6.59
CA VAL A 378 9.21 39.39 -5.75
C VAL A 378 9.88 38.86 -4.49
N ALA A 379 11.13 38.42 -4.63
CA ALA A 379 11.89 37.73 -3.57
C ALA A 379 11.85 38.48 -2.23
N GLU A 380 11.96 39.81 -2.27
CA GLU A 380 11.92 40.67 -1.07
C GLU A 380 10.55 40.68 -0.39
N LYS A 381 9.45 40.72 -1.16
CA LYS A 381 8.08 40.64 -0.62
C LYS A 381 7.86 39.27 0.04
N ARG A 382 8.30 38.20 -0.62
CA ARG A 382 8.23 36.83 -0.08
C ARG A 382 9.03 36.70 1.21
N ARG A 383 10.26 37.25 1.26
CA ARG A 383 11.10 37.26 2.46
C ARG A 383 10.42 37.97 3.63
N ARG A 384 9.92 39.19 3.41
CA ARG A 384 9.20 39.96 4.44
C ARG A 384 7.94 39.26 4.93
N LEU A 385 7.18 38.63 4.02
CA LEU A 385 5.98 37.88 4.38
C LEU A 385 6.34 36.65 5.24
N MET A 386 7.40 35.92 4.89
CA MET A 386 7.91 34.81 5.71
C MET A 386 8.37 35.29 7.09
N GLU A 387 9.01 36.46 7.19
CA GLU A 387 9.38 37.05 8.49
C GLU A 387 8.17 37.38 9.35
N ALA A 388 7.13 37.99 8.77
CA ALA A 388 5.89 38.26 9.48
C ALA A 388 5.15 36.97 9.92
N LEU A 389 5.30 35.87 9.18
CA LEU A 389 4.68 34.59 9.51
C LEU A 389 5.41 33.84 10.63
N LYS A 390 6.72 34.04 10.80
CA LYS A 390 7.52 33.41 11.88
C LYS A 390 6.98 33.72 13.27
N GLU A 391 6.35 34.89 13.46
CA GLU A 391 5.76 35.28 14.74
C GLU A 391 4.48 34.49 15.09
N LYS A 392 3.80 33.92 14.08
CA LYS A 392 2.46 33.33 14.21
C LYS A 392 2.41 31.84 13.91
N HIS A 393 3.35 31.35 13.12
CA HIS A 393 3.40 29.98 12.64
C HIS A 393 4.81 29.42 12.74
N ASP A 394 4.93 28.09 12.84
CA ASP A 394 6.21 27.43 12.77
C ASP A 394 6.78 27.56 11.34
N PRO A 395 7.87 28.33 11.14
CA PRO A 395 8.46 28.52 9.82
C PRO A 395 9.14 27.26 9.28
N GLN A 396 9.39 26.25 10.12
CA GLN A 396 9.94 24.97 9.71
C GLN A 396 8.86 24.00 9.22
N ALA A 397 7.57 24.34 9.39
CA ALA A 397 6.50 23.51 8.89
C ALA A 397 6.57 23.41 7.35
N PRO A 398 6.47 22.21 6.76
CA PRO A 398 6.61 22.02 5.31
C PRO A 398 5.64 22.87 4.48
N TRP A 399 4.46 23.21 5.01
CA TRP A 399 3.50 24.17 4.43
C TRP A 399 4.14 25.45 3.90
N PHE A 400 5.09 26.02 4.66
CA PHE A 400 5.73 27.28 4.33
C PHE A 400 7.08 27.10 3.63
N SER A 401 7.47 25.87 3.31
CA SER A 401 8.75 25.58 2.67
C SER A 401 8.87 26.30 1.33
N SER A 402 9.98 27.03 1.18
CA SER A 402 10.35 27.66 -0.09
C SER A 402 11.04 26.70 -1.06
N LYS A 403 11.38 25.48 -0.62
CA LYS A 403 12.14 24.50 -1.40
C LYS A 403 11.19 23.63 -2.24
N PRO A 404 11.25 23.70 -3.59
CA PRO A 404 10.46 22.80 -4.42
C PRO A 404 10.97 21.35 -4.33
N ARG A 405 10.08 20.38 -4.53
CA ARG A 405 10.46 18.97 -4.75
C ARG A 405 11.17 18.79 -6.09
N ARG A 406 11.79 17.63 -6.29
CA ARG A 406 12.36 17.23 -7.59
C ARG A 406 11.32 17.37 -8.72
N GLN A 407 11.63 18.18 -9.71
CA GLN A 407 10.71 18.44 -10.84
C GLN A 407 10.81 17.32 -11.88
N CYS A 408 9.73 16.56 -12.10
CA CYS A 408 9.77 15.37 -12.96
C CYS A 408 9.68 15.66 -14.47
N LEU A 409 9.38 16.91 -14.87
CA LEU A 409 9.28 17.33 -16.27
C LEU A 409 10.50 18.16 -16.75
N ALA A 410 11.50 18.40 -15.90
CA ALA A 410 12.57 19.36 -16.15
C ALA A 410 13.45 19.09 -17.38
N SER A 411 13.54 17.84 -17.86
CA SER A 411 14.40 17.44 -18.98
C SER A 411 13.93 17.94 -20.36
N GLY A 412 12.78 18.60 -20.44
CA GLY A 412 12.22 19.14 -21.69
C GLY A 412 11.68 18.08 -22.66
N GLN A 413 11.94 16.79 -22.40
CA GLN A 413 11.41 15.67 -23.20
C GLN A 413 9.91 15.45 -22.99
N GLY A 414 9.35 16.00 -21.91
CA GLY A 414 7.96 15.80 -21.54
C GLY A 414 7.64 14.35 -21.16
N ARG A 415 6.38 14.08 -20.81
CA ARG A 415 5.89 12.73 -20.50
C ARG A 415 4.68 12.40 -21.36
N THR A 416 4.74 11.27 -22.05
CA THR A 416 3.71 10.87 -23.01
C THR A 416 2.73 9.90 -22.38
N PHE A 417 1.44 10.18 -22.56
CA PHE A 417 0.32 9.32 -22.17
C PHE A 417 -0.49 8.97 -23.42
N GLU A 418 -0.63 7.68 -23.70
CA GLU A 418 -1.43 7.22 -24.83
C GLU A 418 -2.92 7.20 -24.46
N TRP A 419 -3.77 7.52 -25.43
CA TRP A 419 -5.21 7.38 -25.30
C TRP A 419 -5.79 6.73 -26.56
N THR A 420 -6.90 6.02 -26.39
CA THR A 420 -7.59 5.36 -27.50
C THR A 420 -9.09 5.52 -27.39
N ILE A 421 -9.78 5.44 -28.53
CA ILE A 421 -11.24 5.33 -28.63
C ILE A 421 -11.55 4.12 -29.49
N ARG A 422 -12.45 3.26 -29.03
CA ARG A 422 -12.83 2.04 -29.77
C ARG A 422 -13.96 2.35 -30.76
N GLU A 423 -13.95 1.65 -31.89
CA GLU A 423 -14.97 1.76 -32.94
C GLU A 423 -16.42 1.66 -32.43
N PRO A 424 -16.78 0.76 -31.47
CA PRO A 424 -18.13 0.74 -30.93
C PRO A 424 -18.56 2.03 -30.23
N GLN A 425 -17.62 2.74 -29.57
CA GLN A 425 -17.89 4.03 -28.93
C GLN A 425 -18.16 5.12 -29.97
N LEU A 426 -17.44 5.08 -31.10
CA LEU A 426 -17.70 5.97 -32.25
C LEU A 426 -19.03 5.65 -32.92
N CYS A 427 -19.36 4.36 -33.08
CA CYS A 427 -20.61 3.92 -33.69
C CYS A 427 -21.85 4.17 -32.82
N ALA A 428 -21.68 4.34 -31.50
CA ALA A 428 -22.75 4.66 -30.56
C ALA A 428 -23.26 6.11 -30.68
N LEU A 429 -22.58 6.95 -31.47
CA LEU A 429 -22.96 8.34 -31.71
C LEU A 429 -24.21 8.39 -32.61
N GLN A 430 -25.34 8.84 -32.05
CA GLN A 430 -26.58 9.03 -32.82
C GLN A 430 -26.57 10.38 -33.55
N PRO A 431 -27.25 10.48 -34.71
CA PRO A 431 -27.53 11.75 -35.40
C PRO A 431 -28.23 12.79 -34.51
N GLY A 432 -27.92 14.08 -34.70
CA GLY A 432 -28.71 15.20 -34.18
C GLY A 432 -28.22 15.88 -32.89
N SER A 433 -27.07 15.49 -32.33
CA SER A 433 -26.43 16.26 -31.24
C SER A 433 -24.91 16.17 -31.28
N VAL A 434 -24.23 17.26 -30.91
CA VAL A 434 -22.79 17.24 -30.62
C VAL A 434 -22.58 16.29 -29.46
N ARG A 435 -21.67 15.33 -29.65
CA ARG A 435 -21.33 14.37 -28.61
C ARG A 435 -19.87 14.50 -28.23
N HIS A 436 -19.64 14.42 -26.92
CA HIS A 436 -18.32 14.41 -26.31
C HIS A 436 -17.96 12.96 -25.99
N LEU A 437 -16.96 12.42 -26.69
CA LEU A 437 -16.38 11.12 -26.34
C LEU A 437 -15.16 11.34 -25.46
N VAL A 438 -15.23 10.89 -24.21
CA VAL A 438 -14.08 10.88 -23.29
C VAL A 438 -13.13 9.75 -23.71
N CYS A 439 -11.86 10.09 -23.93
CA CYS A 439 -10.90 9.19 -24.58
C CYS A 439 -9.82 8.69 -23.61
N PHE A 440 -9.83 7.41 -23.19
CA PHE A 440 -8.65 6.73 -22.63
C PHE A 440 -8.70 5.21 -22.76
N ASP A 441 -7.53 4.62 -22.98
CA ASP A 441 -7.06 3.38 -22.33
C ASP A 441 -5.62 3.12 -22.79
N HIS A 442 -4.64 3.54 -21.99
CA HIS A 442 -3.56 2.64 -21.63
C HIS A 442 -3.54 2.53 -20.09
N LYS A 443 -3.86 1.32 -19.62
CA LYS A 443 -3.90 0.86 -18.22
C LYS A 443 -5.25 1.00 -17.47
N GLY A 444 -6.24 1.71 -18.03
CA GLY A 444 -7.62 1.68 -17.51
C GLY A 444 -8.05 2.85 -16.61
N LEU A 445 -7.33 3.98 -16.61
CA LEU A 445 -7.81 5.22 -15.98
C LEU A 445 -8.59 6.10 -16.96
N PRO A 446 -9.67 6.76 -16.53
CA PRO A 446 -10.50 7.60 -17.38
C PRO A 446 -10.06 9.07 -17.41
N PHE A 447 -8.86 9.39 -16.93
CA PHE A 447 -8.30 10.75 -16.92
C PHE A 447 -6.78 10.71 -16.74
N LEU A 448 -6.14 11.85 -17.02
CA LEU A 448 -4.76 12.17 -16.70
C LEU A 448 -4.73 13.15 -15.52
N SER A 449 -4.18 12.75 -14.38
CA SER A 449 -3.95 13.63 -13.24
C SER A 449 -2.65 14.42 -13.44
N ALA A 450 -2.73 15.75 -13.54
CA ALA A 450 -1.57 16.63 -13.64
C ALA A 450 -1.91 18.05 -13.15
N ARG A 451 -0.92 18.75 -12.59
CA ARG A 451 -1.09 20.10 -12.03
C ARG A 451 -2.32 20.29 -11.14
N GLY A 452 -2.63 19.29 -10.32
CA GLY A 452 -3.77 19.31 -9.41
C GLY A 452 -5.15 19.13 -10.07
N PHE A 453 -5.24 18.87 -11.37
CA PHE A 453 -6.49 18.66 -12.09
C PHE A 453 -6.54 17.29 -12.78
N GLU A 454 -7.74 16.90 -13.21
CA GLU A 454 -7.97 15.76 -14.08
C GLU A 454 -8.22 16.25 -15.51
N TRP A 455 -7.42 15.76 -16.45
CA TRP A 455 -7.41 16.18 -17.84
C TRP A 455 -7.84 15.04 -18.73
N PHE A 456 -8.63 15.33 -19.77
CA PHE A 456 -8.96 14.31 -20.73
C PHE A 456 -9.21 14.76 -22.17
N PRO A 457 -8.68 14.01 -23.17
CA PRO A 457 -9.01 14.27 -24.54
C PRO A 457 -10.49 13.97 -24.79
N VAL A 458 -11.12 14.86 -25.54
CA VAL A 458 -12.50 14.75 -25.99
C VAL A 458 -12.52 14.87 -27.49
N ILE A 459 -13.20 13.92 -28.15
CA ILE A 459 -13.61 14.09 -29.55
C ILE A 459 -15.01 14.67 -29.57
N GLU A 460 -15.13 15.82 -30.22
CA GLU A 460 -16.41 16.46 -30.54
C GLU A 460 -16.82 16.01 -31.94
N TYR A 461 -17.89 15.23 -32.03
CA TYR A 461 -18.37 14.74 -33.31
C TYR A 461 -19.78 15.23 -33.57
N ASP A 462 -19.94 15.86 -34.73
CA ASP A 462 -21.21 16.16 -35.36
C ASP A 462 -21.33 15.29 -36.64
N PRO A 463 -22.34 14.41 -36.74
CA PRO A 463 -22.58 13.57 -37.90
C PRO A 463 -22.71 14.31 -39.24
N ASP A 464 -23.12 15.58 -39.20
CA ASP A 464 -23.31 16.41 -40.39
C ASP A 464 -22.07 17.27 -40.71
N ALA A 465 -21.13 17.39 -39.76
CA ALA A 465 -19.91 18.15 -39.96
C ALA A 465 -18.90 17.41 -40.86
N VAL A 466 -18.12 18.17 -41.62
CA VAL A 466 -17.04 17.66 -42.49
C VAL A 466 -15.77 17.28 -41.73
N ALA A 467 -15.66 17.67 -40.46
CA ALA A 467 -14.53 17.39 -39.59
C ALA A 467 -15.01 17.15 -38.15
N ALA A 468 -14.26 16.36 -37.39
CA ALA A 468 -14.45 16.24 -35.95
C ALA A 468 -13.51 17.18 -35.19
N GLY A 469 -13.97 17.65 -34.04
CA GLY A 469 -13.19 18.43 -33.09
C GLY A 469 -12.37 17.55 -32.17
N VAL A 470 -11.21 18.04 -31.75
CA VAL A 470 -10.35 17.42 -30.76
C VAL A 470 -9.99 18.48 -29.73
N THR A 471 -10.40 18.24 -28.49
CA THR A 471 -10.23 19.17 -27.38
C THR A 471 -9.65 18.45 -26.16
N LEU A 472 -9.03 19.20 -25.26
CA LEU A 472 -8.61 18.75 -23.94
C LEU A 472 -9.57 19.36 -22.93
N TYR A 473 -10.29 18.52 -22.20
CA TYR A 473 -11.20 18.89 -21.13
C TYR A 473 -10.47 18.93 -19.79
N CYS A 474 -10.85 19.86 -18.93
CA CYS A 474 -10.31 20.01 -17.58
C CYS A 474 -11.42 19.83 -16.55
N GLU A 475 -11.20 18.99 -15.55
CA GLU A 475 -12.13 18.76 -14.44
C GLU A 475 -11.44 19.02 -13.09
N LEU A 476 -12.20 19.58 -12.15
CA LEU A 476 -11.78 19.65 -10.76
C LEU A 476 -12.08 18.29 -10.10
N PRO A 477 -11.05 17.58 -9.60
CA PRO A 477 -11.25 16.27 -8.99
C PRO A 477 -12.21 16.32 -7.80
N SER A 478 -13.24 15.47 -7.83
CA SER A 478 -14.22 15.36 -6.74
C SER A 478 -13.59 14.98 -5.39
N VAL A 479 -12.38 14.39 -5.40
CA VAL A 479 -11.60 14.05 -4.21
C VAL A 479 -11.28 15.27 -3.33
N TYR A 480 -11.32 16.49 -3.88
CA TYR A 480 -11.17 17.70 -3.08
C TYR A 480 -12.37 17.99 -2.17
N GLY A 481 -13.55 17.43 -2.46
CA GLY A 481 -14.77 17.70 -1.69
C GLY A 481 -15.30 19.11 -1.87
N LEU A 482 -14.96 19.76 -2.99
CA LEU A 482 -15.34 21.13 -3.35
C LEU A 482 -16.54 21.13 -4.31
N GLU A 483 -17.61 20.45 -3.91
CA GLU A 483 -18.86 20.41 -4.68
C GLU A 483 -19.58 21.76 -4.66
N GLU A 484 -20.45 22.02 -5.64
CA GLU A 484 -21.21 23.28 -5.74
C GLU A 484 -21.96 23.62 -4.46
N ALA A 485 -22.50 22.61 -3.77
CA ALA A 485 -23.20 22.78 -2.49
C ALA A 485 -22.27 23.32 -1.38
N SER A 486 -21.00 22.92 -1.36
CA SER A 486 -20.01 23.40 -0.41
C SER A 486 -19.54 24.82 -0.71
N LEU A 487 -19.50 25.19 -1.99
CA LEU A 487 -19.04 26.50 -2.47
C LEU A 487 -20.16 27.54 -2.57
N GLY A 488 -21.42 27.12 -2.53
CA GLY A 488 -22.58 27.99 -2.77
C GLY A 488 -22.84 28.30 -4.25
N GLY A 489 -22.29 27.49 -5.17
CA GLY A 489 -22.49 27.64 -6.62
C GLY A 489 -21.38 27.00 -7.47
N PRO A 490 -21.48 27.09 -8.80
CA PRO A 490 -20.47 26.58 -9.72
C PRO A 490 -19.15 27.36 -9.57
N LEU A 491 -18.03 26.62 -9.58
CA LEU A 491 -16.70 27.21 -9.50
C LEU A 491 -16.27 27.78 -10.86
N ALA A 492 -16.27 29.10 -10.99
CA ALA A 492 -15.75 29.80 -12.16
C ALA A 492 -14.24 30.04 -11.99
N ALA A 493 -13.43 29.13 -12.53
CA ALA A 493 -11.97 29.18 -12.40
C ALA A 493 -11.27 28.70 -13.68
N LEU A 494 -10.00 29.08 -13.82
CA LEU A 494 -9.15 28.71 -14.94
C LEU A 494 -8.03 27.76 -14.46
N ALA A 495 -7.75 26.75 -15.26
CA ALA A 495 -6.64 25.83 -15.08
C ALA A 495 -5.61 26.04 -16.20
N GLN A 496 -4.34 25.79 -15.87
CA GLN A 496 -3.24 25.83 -16.83
C GLN A 496 -2.62 24.44 -16.97
N ILE A 497 -2.19 24.12 -18.18
CA ILE A 497 -1.43 22.90 -18.46
C ILE A 497 -0.38 23.15 -19.53
N GLY A 498 0.83 22.65 -19.29
CA GLY A 498 1.82 22.47 -20.35
C GLY A 498 1.59 21.12 -20.97
N ALA A 499 0.94 21.07 -22.13
CA ALA A 499 0.62 19.81 -22.79
C ALA A 499 0.63 19.92 -24.32
N ARG A 500 0.83 18.78 -24.97
CA ARG A 500 0.62 18.62 -26.41
C ARG A 500 -0.35 17.48 -26.66
N LEU A 501 -1.50 17.80 -27.23
CA LEU A 501 -2.54 16.84 -27.61
C LEU A 501 -2.32 16.44 -29.07
N GLU A 502 -2.15 15.14 -29.30
CA GLU A 502 -1.87 14.56 -30.61
C GLU A 502 -2.89 13.48 -30.97
N VAL A 503 -3.23 13.37 -32.26
CA VAL A 503 -3.99 12.26 -32.84
C VAL A 503 -3.20 11.65 -33.98
N ASP A 504 -3.10 10.33 -34.06
CA ASP A 504 -2.40 9.65 -35.14
C ASP A 504 -3.34 9.33 -36.33
N ARG A 505 -2.78 9.34 -37.54
CA ARG A 505 -3.46 8.86 -38.76
C ARG A 505 -3.00 7.43 -39.03
N TRP A 506 -3.86 6.60 -39.61
CA TRP A 506 -3.54 5.18 -39.94
C TRP A 506 -2.22 5.04 -40.71
N ILE A 507 -1.94 5.92 -41.69
CA ILE A 507 -0.77 5.82 -42.59
C ILE A 507 0.41 6.70 -42.14
N ARG A 508 0.20 7.71 -41.28
CA ARG A 508 1.21 8.70 -40.90
C ARG A 508 1.05 9.11 -39.44
N LYS A 509 2.15 9.19 -38.69
CA LYS A 509 2.15 9.78 -37.34
C LYS A 509 1.76 11.26 -37.41
N GLY A 510 0.95 11.72 -36.45
CA GLY A 510 0.58 13.14 -36.30
C GLY A 510 -0.44 13.65 -37.32
N ALA A 511 -1.69 13.17 -37.25
CA ALA A 511 -2.81 13.74 -38.01
C ALA A 511 -3.20 15.14 -37.52
N PHE A 512 -3.07 15.37 -36.22
CA PHE A 512 -3.40 16.61 -35.54
C PHE A 512 -2.47 16.77 -34.34
N THR A 513 -2.06 18.01 -34.08
CA THR A 513 -1.30 18.41 -32.90
C THR A 513 -1.79 19.77 -32.42
N CYS A 514 -2.10 19.88 -31.14
CA CYS A 514 -2.41 21.13 -30.46
C CYS A 514 -1.54 21.26 -29.21
N THR A 515 -0.93 22.41 -29.01
CA THR A 515 -0.03 22.67 -27.88
C THR A 515 -0.66 23.70 -26.96
N PHE A 516 -0.64 23.40 -25.67
CA PHE A 516 -1.04 24.27 -24.57
C PHE A 516 0.22 24.73 -23.83
N THR A 517 0.38 26.03 -23.73
CA THR A 517 1.53 26.75 -23.17
C THR A 517 1.13 27.49 -21.89
N ALA A 518 2.06 28.22 -21.27
CA ALA A 518 1.75 29.02 -20.08
C ALA A 518 0.76 30.17 -20.33
N ALA A 519 0.53 30.54 -21.59
CA ALA A 519 -0.46 31.54 -21.98
C ALA A 519 -1.88 30.96 -22.13
N ASP A 520 -2.01 29.63 -22.17
CA ASP A 520 -3.27 28.96 -22.42
C ASP A 520 -3.96 28.59 -21.10
N TYR A 521 -5.24 28.94 -21.02
CA TYR A 521 -6.08 28.68 -19.86
C TYR A 521 -7.33 27.93 -20.31
N ILE A 522 -7.72 26.89 -19.56
CA ILE A 522 -8.94 26.13 -19.78
C ILE A 522 -9.84 26.34 -18.56
N GLY A 523 -11.11 26.70 -18.78
CA GLY A 523 -12.08 26.76 -17.69
C GLY A 523 -12.23 25.40 -17.02
N ILE A 524 -12.36 25.37 -15.69
CA ILE A 524 -12.75 24.16 -14.97
C ILE A 524 -14.15 23.75 -15.45
N GLY A 525 -14.32 22.50 -15.88
CA GLY A 525 -15.53 22.04 -16.55
C GLY A 525 -15.63 22.46 -18.02
N GLY A 526 -14.55 23.01 -18.58
CA GLY A 526 -14.43 23.45 -19.96
C GLY A 526 -13.44 22.62 -20.76
N ALA A 527 -13.36 22.91 -22.05
CA ALA A 527 -12.40 22.30 -22.96
C ALA A 527 -11.77 23.34 -23.90
N ALA A 528 -10.53 23.07 -24.31
CA ALA A 528 -9.84 23.86 -25.33
C ALA A 528 -9.20 22.96 -26.38
N GLY A 529 -9.16 23.41 -27.63
CA GLY A 529 -8.62 22.66 -28.76
C GLY A 529 -9.16 23.18 -30.09
N LEU A 530 -9.25 22.30 -31.09
CA LEU A 530 -9.67 22.68 -32.44
C LEU A 530 -10.93 21.91 -32.85
N ARG A 531 -12.02 22.63 -33.13
CA ARG A 531 -13.33 22.05 -33.52
C ARG A 531 -13.34 21.38 -34.89
N ILE A 532 -12.32 21.61 -35.70
CA ILE A 532 -12.16 21.06 -37.06
C ILE A 532 -10.82 20.33 -37.20
N ALA A 533 -10.38 19.65 -36.13
CA ALA A 533 -9.10 18.98 -36.04
C ALA A 533 -8.93 17.81 -37.01
N LEU A 534 -9.98 17.01 -37.20
CA LEU A 534 -9.91 15.75 -37.94
C LEU A 534 -10.85 15.78 -39.15
N PRO A 535 -10.37 16.15 -40.34
CA PRO A 535 -11.15 16.05 -41.57
C PRO A 535 -11.68 14.63 -41.79
N LEU A 536 -13.00 14.50 -41.90
CA LEU A 536 -13.68 13.22 -42.08
C LEU A 536 -13.97 12.98 -43.56
N ARG A 537 -14.04 11.70 -43.95
CA ARG A 537 -14.44 11.40 -45.33
C ARG A 537 -15.88 11.89 -45.59
N PRO A 538 -16.14 12.43 -46.81
CA PRO A 538 -17.49 12.83 -47.18
C PRO A 538 -18.39 11.61 -47.23
N LEU A 539 -19.66 11.77 -46.87
CA LEU A 539 -20.62 10.69 -47.00
C LEU A 539 -20.78 10.34 -48.49
N PRO A 540 -20.75 9.04 -48.84
CA PRO A 540 -21.08 8.62 -50.21
C PRO A 540 -22.53 8.98 -50.51
N ALA A 541 -22.82 9.39 -51.75
CA ALA A 541 -24.19 9.71 -52.18
C ALA A 541 -25.14 8.54 -51.84
N GLU A 542 -26.33 8.87 -51.31
CA GLU A 542 -27.30 7.99 -50.61
C GLU A 542 -27.64 6.63 -51.26
N LYS A 543 -27.26 6.39 -52.51
CA LYS A 543 -27.67 5.21 -53.28
C LYS A 543 -26.73 4.00 -53.20
N SER A 544 -25.58 4.10 -52.53
CA SER A 544 -24.48 3.14 -52.76
C SER A 544 -24.18 2.14 -51.63
N LEU A 545 -24.68 2.35 -50.41
CA LEU A 545 -24.29 1.52 -49.26
C LEU A 545 -25.53 1.04 -48.50
N GLY A 546 -25.96 -0.19 -48.75
CA GLY A 546 -26.94 -0.92 -47.94
C GLY A 546 -26.41 -1.34 -46.55
N GLY A 547 -25.47 -0.58 -45.98
CA GLY A 547 -24.86 -0.84 -44.68
C GLY A 547 -25.61 -0.14 -43.55
N GLY A 548 -25.78 -0.82 -42.41
CA GLY A 548 -26.36 -0.21 -41.21
C GLY A 548 -25.56 1.01 -40.70
N LYS A 549 -26.16 1.83 -39.82
CA LYS A 549 -25.60 3.10 -39.29
C LYS A 549 -24.10 3.04 -38.92
N GLY A 550 -23.63 1.93 -38.35
CA GLY A 550 -22.22 1.76 -37.98
C GLY A 550 -21.24 1.72 -39.17
N ALA A 551 -21.68 1.28 -40.35
CA ALA A 551 -20.84 1.22 -41.55
C ALA A 551 -20.46 2.63 -42.05
N PHE A 552 -21.38 3.59 -41.95
CA PHE A 552 -21.11 4.98 -42.32
C PHE A 552 -20.09 5.62 -41.38
N VAL A 553 -20.25 5.46 -40.07
CA VAL A 553 -19.28 5.97 -39.09
C VAL A 553 -17.89 5.39 -39.36
N LYS A 554 -17.79 4.07 -39.51
CA LYS A 554 -16.51 3.41 -39.84
C LYS A 554 -15.86 3.98 -41.10
N TYR A 555 -16.65 4.22 -42.15
CA TYR A 555 -16.14 4.81 -43.39
C TYR A 555 -15.62 6.24 -43.19
N ARG A 556 -16.36 7.08 -42.46
CA ARG A 556 -15.95 8.48 -42.22
C ARG A 556 -14.65 8.58 -41.43
N TRP A 557 -14.44 7.64 -40.51
CA TRP A 557 -13.26 7.56 -39.64
C TRP A 557 -12.13 6.68 -40.18
N ALA A 558 -12.24 6.16 -41.41
CA ALA A 558 -11.32 5.16 -41.95
C ALA A 558 -9.85 5.60 -41.97
N ASP A 559 -9.57 6.90 -42.10
CA ASP A 559 -8.20 7.43 -42.08
C ASP A 559 -7.56 7.43 -40.68
N TYR A 560 -8.35 7.27 -39.62
CA TYR A 560 -7.93 7.36 -38.22
C TYR A 560 -8.04 6.03 -37.46
N LEU A 561 -8.85 5.09 -37.97
CA LEU A 561 -9.12 3.82 -37.29
C LEU A 561 -8.00 2.79 -37.50
N TRP A 562 -7.14 2.62 -36.49
CA TRP A 562 -6.14 1.54 -36.40
C TRP A 562 -6.58 0.36 -35.54
N GLY A 563 -6.85 -0.79 -36.19
CA GLY A 563 -7.36 -2.00 -35.52
C GLY A 563 -8.73 -1.76 -34.89
N GLY A 564 -9.57 -0.91 -35.51
CA GLY A 564 -10.85 -0.49 -34.95
C GLY A 564 -10.70 0.51 -33.78
N LYS A 565 -9.58 1.23 -33.68
CA LYS A 565 -9.37 2.24 -32.64
C LYS A 565 -8.77 3.53 -33.21
N VAL A 566 -9.26 4.68 -32.77
CA VAL A 566 -8.52 5.94 -32.92
C VAL A 566 -7.48 6.01 -31.81
N LYS A 567 -6.25 6.40 -32.14
CA LYS A 567 -5.16 6.53 -31.17
C LYS A 567 -4.64 7.96 -31.15
N GLY A 568 -4.19 8.38 -29.98
CA GLY A 568 -3.51 9.65 -29.81
C GLY A 568 -2.65 9.66 -28.55
N ARG A 569 -2.04 10.82 -28.30
CA ARG A 569 -1.17 11.04 -27.16
C ARG A 569 -1.47 12.37 -26.50
N VAL A 570 -1.29 12.44 -25.18
CA VAL A 570 -1.12 13.69 -24.45
C VAL A 570 0.32 13.70 -23.93
N VAL A 571 1.11 14.67 -24.36
CA VAL A 571 2.49 14.85 -23.90
C VAL A 571 2.51 16.00 -22.91
N LEU A 572 2.67 15.72 -21.62
CA LEU A 572 2.91 16.75 -20.61
C LEU A 572 4.28 17.37 -20.84
N VAL A 573 4.35 18.69 -20.86
CA VAL A 573 5.58 19.47 -21.02
C VAL A 573 5.69 20.50 -19.90
N PRO A 574 6.91 20.97 -19.56
CA PRO A 574 7.06 22.08 -18.63
C PRO A 574 6.30 23.32 -19.10
N LEU A 575 5.63 24.02 -18.18
CA LEU A 575 5.22 25.39 -18.43
C LEU A 575 6.47 26.26 -18.45
N ARG A 576 6.76 26.85 -19.60
CA ARG A 576 7.83 27.82 -19.80
C ARG A 576 7.25 29.19 -20.07
#